data_AF-W0DQM5-F1
#
_entry.id   AF-W0DQM5-F1
#
_cell.length_a   1.000
_cell.length_b   1.000
_cell.length_c   1.000
_cell.angle_alpha   90.00
_cell.angle_beta   90.00
_cell.angle_gamma   90.00
#
_symmetry.space_group_name_H-M   'P 1'
#
loop_
_entity.id
_entity.type
_entity.pdbx_description
1 polymer ?
#
loop_
_entity_poly.entity_id
_entity_poly.type
_entity_poly.pdbx_seq_one_letter_code
_entity_poly.pdbx_strand_id
1 'polypeptide(L)'
;MMTWQQIKAIPVVTALSLGLAATSVSTQVLAERNFVLATPVVVLMPHVMPNADLLELTPEQRQEARLIANQMNHEREDNEILTRSLRREMWELLSSSQAPDPDELQKLVKLISETEQARVAMSVECATRLRAVLNADQWDLLVELASDLQ
;
A
#
# COMPACT_ATOMS: atom_id res chain seq x y z
N MET A 1 -12.83 -55.13 60.36
CA MET A 1 -13.88 -56.09 59.96
C MET A 1 -14.34 -55.76 58.56
N MET A 2 -14.46 -56.81 57.73
CA MET A 2 -15.14 -56.93 56.43
C MET A 2 -14.57 -56.21 55.19
N THR A 3 -13.85 -57.02 54.42
CA THR A 3 -13.69 -57.09 52.95
C THR A 3 -15.02 -56.98 52.19
N TRP A 4 -14.99 -56.64 50.89
CA TRP A 4 -15.56 -57.45 49.78
C TRP A 4 -15.21 -56.80 48.41
N GLN A 5 -14.69 -57.63 47.50
CA GLN A 5 -14.22 -57.34 46.14
C GLN A 5 -15.36 -57.30 45.09
N GLN A 6 -14.99 -56.98 43.83
CA GLN A 6 -15.43 -57.53 42.51
C GLN A 6 -15.79 -56.38 41.53
N ILE A 7 -14.86 -55.86 40.71
CA ILE A 7 -14.42 -56.31 39.36
C ILE A 7 -15.54 -56.38 38.29
N LYS A 8 -15.37 -55.59 37.21
CA LYS A 8 -15.69 -55.91 35.78
C LYS A 8 -15.13 -54.75 34.92
N ALA A 9 -13.92 -54.86 34.35
CA ALA A 9 -13.61 -55.45 33.03
C ALA A 9 -14.23 -54.71 31.81
N ILE A 10 -13.48 -53.71 31.28
CA ILE A 10 -12.96 -53.55 29.89
C ILE A 10 -13.95 -53.78 28.73
N PRO A 11 -14.13 -52.83 27.76
CA PRO A 11 -13.18 -52.73 26.64
C PRO A 11 -12.74 -51.34 26.17
N VAL A 12 -11.46 -51.34 25.79
CA VAL A 12 -10.79 -50.42 24.87
C VAL A 12 -11.51 -50.43 23.53
N VAL A 13 -11.85 -49.25 23.01
CA VAL A 13 -12.07 -49.01 21.58
C VAL A 13 -11.06 -47.96 21.12
N THR A 14 -10.00 -48.47 20.52
CA THR A 14 -9.18 -47.78 19.53
C THR A 14 -10.03 -47.36 18.33
N ALA A 15 -9.90 -46.12 17.86
CA ALA A 15 -9.35 -45.81 16.53
C ALA A 15 -9.78 -44.43 16.01
N LEU A 16 -8.78 -43.73 15.45
CA LEU A 16 -8.83 -42.88 14.25
C LEU A 16 -9.97 -41.86 14.12
N SER A 17 -9.59 -40.58 14.25
CA SER A 17 -9.76 -39.59 13.17
C SER A 17 -9.20 -38.23 13.61
N LEU A 18 -7.86 -38.08 13.60
CA LEU A 18 -7.28 -36.75 13.41
C LEU A 18 -7.37 -36.42 11.91
N GLY A 19 -8.54 -35.95 11.50
CA GLY A 19 -8.66 -35.17 10.29
C GLY A 19 -7.98 -33.83 10.55
N LEU A 20 -6.69 -33.71 10.18
CA LEU A 20 -6.08 -32.40 10.00
C LEU A 20 -6.85 -31.71 8.88
N ALA A 21 -7.82 -30.87 9.27
CA ALA A 21 -8.32 -29.80 8.43
C ALA A 21 -7.17 -28.80 8.24
N ALA A 22 -6.27 -29.08 7.29
CA ALA A 22 -5.36 -28.09 6.74
C ALA A 22 -6.12 -27.22 5.74
N THR A 23 -7.11 -26.47 6.23
CA THR A 23 -7.73 -25.38 5.50
C THR A 23 -7.19 -24.08 6.05
N SER A 24 -6.62 -23.26 5.15
CA SER A 24 -6.25 -21.85 5.34
C SER A 24 -5.19 -21.62 6.42
N VAL A 25 -4.04 -21.00 6.16
CA VAL A 25 -3.88 -19.62 5.70
C VAL A 25 -2.49 -19.51 5.09
N SER A 26 -2.39 -18.97 3.87
CA SER A 26 -1.15 -18.34 3.40
C SER A 26 -1.52 -17.14 2.53
N THR A 27 -2.30 -16.22 3.11
CA THR A 27 -2.64 -14.92 2.53
C THR A 27 -1.83 -13.78 3.17
N GLN A 28 -0.53 -13.97 3.44
CA GLN A 28 0.27 -12.91 4.09
C GLN A 28 1.69 -12.69 3.53
N VAL A 29 2.11 -13.33 2.44
CA VAL A 29 3.34 -12.94 1.72
C VAL A 29 3.01 -11.88 0.65
N LEU A 30 2.39 -10.77 1.08
CA LEU A 30 2.24 -9.56 0.26
C LEU A 30 2.67 -8.31 1.04
N ALA A 31 3.20 -8.46 2.25
CA ALA A 31 3.33 -7.37 3.23
C ALA A 31 4.76 -6.86 3.50
N GLU A 32 5.78 -7.31 2.75
CA GLU A 32 7.13 -6.74 2.81
C GLU A 32 7.57 -6.30 1.40
N ARG A 33 6.70 -5.54 0.75
CA ARG A 33 7.11 -4.76 -0.40
C ARG A 33 7.73 -3.47 0.13
N ASN A 34 8.91 -3.09 -0.36
CA ASN A 34 9.57 -1.81 -0.07
C ASN A 34 8.75 -0.62 -0.62
N PHE A 35 7.49 -0.48 -0.20
CA PHE A 35 6.62 0.69 -0.35
C PHE A 35 7.03 1.77 0.65
N VAL A 36 8.34 1.97 0.82
CA VAL A 36 8.86 2.92 1.79
C VAL A 36 8.58 4.31 1.23
N LEU A 37 7.41 4.85 1.59
CA LEU A 37 6.94 6.22 1.38
C LEU A 37 6.43 6.58 -0.03
N ALA A 38 6.61 5.74 -1.04
CA ALA A 38 6.05 5.97 -2.38
C ALA A 38 4.57 5.56 -2.43
N THR A 39 3.71 6.43 -2.97
CA THR A 39 2.30 6.10 -3.18
C THR A 39 2.16 5.05 -4.30
N PRO A 40 1.16 4.14 -4.27
CA PRO A 40 1.08 3.03 -5.21
C PRO A 40 1.15 3.44 -6.68
N VAL A 41 0.53 4.57 -7.05
CA VAL A 41 0.53 5.05 -8.43
C VAL A 41 1.92 5.48 -8.92
N VAL A 42 2.78 6.02 -8.05
CA VAL A 42 4.17 6.40 -8.40
C VAL A 42 4.99 5.16 -8.73
N VAL A 43 4.69 4.03 -8.07
CA VAL A 43 5.34 2.75 -8.33
C VAL A 43 4.77 2.12 -9.59
N LEU A 44 3.45 2.15 -9.80
CA LEU A 44 2.78 1.42 -10.89
C LEU A 44 2.92 2.12 -12.26
N MET A 45 2.73 3.44 -12.32
CA MET A 45 2.63 4.18 -13.60
C MET A 45 3.85 4.05 -14.52
N PRO A 46 5.11 4.04 -14.01
CA PRO A 46 6.29 3.79 -14.84
C PRO A 46 6.24 2.47 -15.62
N HIS A 47 5.44 1.49 -15.19
CA HIS A 47 5.34 0.18 -15.83
C HIS A 47 4.19 0.07 -16.83
N VAL A 48 3.23 1.01 -16.86
CA VAL A 48 2.04 0.88 -17.70
C VAL A 48 2.37 1.01 -19.18
N MET A 49 2.91 2.17 -19.59
CA MET A 49 3.16 2.43 -21.01
C MET A 49 4.32 1.62 -21.62
N PRO A 50 5.45 1.41 -20.92
CA PRO A 50 6.53 0.56 -21.44
C PRO A 50 6.12 -0.90 -21.64
N ASN A 51 5.14 -1.39 -20.88
CA ASN A 51 4.63 -2.76 -20.99
C ASN A 51 3.25 -2.81 -21.64
N ALA A 52 2.82 -1.78 -22.37
CA ALA A 52 1.46 -1.69 -22.89
C ALA A 52 1.06 -2.85 -23.81
N ASP A 53 2.02 -3.42 -24.55
CA ASP A 53 1.77 -4.58 -25.41
C ASP A 53 1.69 -5.88 -24.60
N LEU A 54 2.53 -6.02 -23.57
CA LEU A 54 2.50 -7.16 -22.63
C LEU A 54 1.22 -7.15 -21.77
N LEU A 55 0.75 -5.96 -21.42
CA LEU A 55 -0.53 -5.73 -20.74
C LEU A 55 -1.73 -5.79 -21.71
N GLU A 56 -1.50 -6.00 -23.00
CA GLU A 56 -2.54 -6.05 -24.04
C GLU A 56 -3.48 -4.83 -24.00
N LEU A 57 -2.94 -3.63 -23.73
CA LEU A 57 -3.78 -2.43 -23.56
C LEU A 57 -4.47 -2.05 -24.87
N THR A 58 -5.77 -1.80 -24.82
CA THR A 58 -6.52 -1.24 -25.96
C THR A 58 -6.11 0.21 -26.22
N PRO A 59 -6.39 0.77 -27.42
CA PRO A 59 -6.14 2.18 -27.70
C PRO A 59 -6.77 3.13 -26.67
N GLU A 60 -7.98 2.82 -26.19
CA GLU A 60 -8.69 3.60 -25.18
C GLU A 60 -8.00 3.53 -23.83
N GLN A 61 -7.58 2.33 -23.39
CA GLN A 61 -6.84 2.15 -22.14
C GLN A 61 -5.49 2.89 -22.18
N ARG A 62 -4.79 2.87 -23.33
CA ARG A 62 -3.53 3.61 -23.52
C ARG A 62 -3.77 5.12 -23.44
N GLN A 63 -4.87 5.61 -23.99
CA GLN A 63 -5.21 7.03 -23.89
C GLN A 63 -5.51 7.43 -22.44
N GLU A 64 -6.31 6.64 -21.71
CA GLU A 64 -6.60 6.91 -20.30
C GLU A 64 -5.34 6.84 -19.42
N ALA A 65 -4.47 5.86 -19.65
CA ALA A 65 -3.19 5.77 -18.95
C ALA A 65 -2.32 7.02 -19.16
N ARG A 66 -2.30 7.58 -20.37
CA ARG A 66 -1.60 8.85 -20.66
C ARG A 66 -2.25 10.04 -19.94
N LEU A 67 -3.59 10.09 -19.87
CA LEU A 67 -4.30 11.15 -19.15
C LEU A 67 -3.99 11.10 -17.65
N ILE A 68 -3.99 9.90 -17.06
CA ILE A 68 -3.60 9.70 -15.65
C ILE A 68 -2.15 10.18 -15.44
N ALA A 69 -1.21 9.77 -16.30
CA ALA A 69 0.19 10.19 -16.20
C ALA A 69 0.38 11.72 -16.30
N ASN A 70 -0.36 12.37 -17.20
CA ASN A 70 -0.23 13.81 -17.43
C ASN A 70 -0.85 14.65 -16.31
N GLN A 71 -2.04 14.28 -15.84
CA GLN A 71 -2.69 14.98 -14.73
C GLN A 71 -1.85 14.91 -13.45
N MET A 72 -1.14 13.80 -13.26
CA MET A 72 -0.23 13.61 -12.13
C MET A 72 1.04 14.44 -12.18
N ASN A 73 1.45 15.05 -13.29
CA ASN A 73 2.81 15.62 -13.36
C ASN A 73 2.91 17.04 -12.82
N HIS A 74 1.93 17.91 -13.08
CA HIS A 74 2.05 19.30 -12.65
C HIS A 74 1.68 19.48 -11.17
N GLU A 75 0.48 19.08 -10.78
CA GLU A 75 -0.03 19.27 -9.41
C GLU A 75 0.77 18.47 -8.38
N ARG A 76 1.28 17.29 -8.74
CA ARG A 76 2.12 16.49 -7.84
C ARG A 76 3.47 17.15 -7.61
N GLU A 77 4.12 17.63 -8.67
CA GLU A 77 5.43 18.27 -8.57
C GLU A 77 5.32 19.56 -7.77
N ASP A 78 4.28 20.37 -8.00
CA ASP A 78 4.00 21.57 -7.21
C ASP A 78 3.81 21.24 -5.72
N ASN A 79 3.03 20.23 -5.39
CA ASN A 79 2.83 19.78 -4.01
C ASN A 79 4.13 19.24 -3.37
N GLU A 80 4.97 18.54 -4.14
CA GLU A 80 6.24 18.02 -3.65
C GLU A 80 7.25 19.16 -3.39
N ILE A 81 7.34 20.13 -4.29
CA ILE A 81 8.15 21.34 -4.13
C ILE A 81 7.68 22.13 -2.90
N LEU A 82 6.38 22.37 -2.78
CA LEU A 82 5.80 23.11 -1.66
C LEU A 82 6.08 22.41 -0.33
N THR A 83 5.85 21.10 -0.23
CA THR A 83 6.09 20.36 1.01
C THR A 83 7.56 20.37 1.40
N ARG A 84 8.48 20.22 0.43
CA ARG A 84 9.93 20.33 0.68
C ARG A 84 10.31 21.73 1.17
N SER A 85 9.71 22.78 0.62
CA SER A 85 9.91 24.16 1.06
C SER A 85 9.44 24.37 2.50
N LEU A 86 8.22 23.95 2.84
CA LEU A 86 7.66 24.10 4.18
C LEU A 86 8.45 23.34 5.26
N ARG A 87 8.95 22.14 4.93
CA ARG A 87 9.82 21.37 5.83
C ARG A 87 11.17 22.05 6.06
N ARG A 88 11.72 22.69 5.02
CA ARG A 88 12.95 23.47 5.13
C ARG A 88 12.75 24.67 6.03
N GLU A 89 11.68 25.42 5.83
CA GLU A 89 11.31 26.58 6.66
C GLU A 89 11.13 26.19 8.13
N MET A 90 10.42 25.08 8.39
CA MET A 90 10.28 24.53 9.74
C MET A 90 11.63 24.13 10.35
N TRP A 91 12.53 23.54 9.57
CA TRP A 91 13.89 23.22 10.04
C TRP A 91 14.69 24.49 10.36
N GLU A 92 14.59 25.53 9.55
CA GLU A 92 15.29 26.80 9.74
C GLU A 92 14.83 27.50 11.04
N LEU A 93 13.52 27.52 11.31
CA LEU A 93 12.99 28.06 12.56
C LEU A 93 13.46 27.28 13.79
N LEU A 94 13.39 25.94 13.73
CA LEU A 94 13.76 25.06 14.86
C LEU A 94 15.27 25.00 15.12
N SER A 95 16.10 25.29 14.12
CA SER A 95 17.56 25.28 14.24
C SER A 95 18.17 26.65 14.56
N SER A 96 17.35 27.70 14.60
CA SER A 96 17.80 29.05 14.90
C SER A 96 18.23 29.21 16.37
N SER A 97 19.01 30.24 16.66
CA SER A 97 19.45 30.55 18.04
C SER A 97 18.35 31.15 18.91
N GLN A 98 17.23 31.56 18.31
CA GLN A 98 16.07 32.11 19.00
C GLN A 98 14.99 31.04 19.13
N ALA A 99 14.22 31.11 20.23
CA ALA A 99 13.05 30.25 20.35
C ALA A 99 12.04 30.63 19.25
N PRO A 100 11.59 29.68 18.41
CA PRO A 100 10.63 29.96 17.34
C PRO A 100 9.27 30.32 17.92
N ASP A 101 8.52 31.14 17.18
CA ASP A 101 7.14 31.48 17.52
C ASP A 101 6.25 30.22 17.45
N PRO A 102 5.58 29.82 18.55
CA PRO A 102 4.68 28.66 18.54
C PRO A 102 3.57 28.74 17.50
N ASP A 103 3.06 29.94 17.22
CA ASP A 103 1.97 30.13 16.25
C ASP A 103 2.46 29.92 14.81
N GLU A 104 3.68 30.36 14.52
CA GLU A 104 4.34 30.13 13.23
C GLU A 104 4.62 28.65 12.99
N LEU A 105 5.14 27.95 14.00
CA LEU A 105 5.33 26.49 13.94
C LEU A 105 4.01 25.75 13.73
N GLN A 106 2.95 26.14 14.44
CA GLN A 106 1.64 25.52 14.27
C GLN A 106 1.08 25.74 12.86
N LYS A 107 1.28 26.94 12.29
CA LYS A 107 0.91 27.24 10.90
C LYS A 107 1.67 26.36 9.91
N LEU A 108 2.98 26.18 10.08
CA LEU A 108 3.79 25.31 9.22
C LEU A 108 3.35 23.84 9.31
N VAL A 109 3.11 23.33 10.52
CA VAL A 109 2.59 21.97 10.72
C VAL A 109 1.26 21.78 9.98
N LYS A 110 0.36 22.76 10.06
CA LYS A 110 -0.92 22.73 9.36
C LYS A 110 -0.73 22.70 7.84
N LEU A 111 0.09 23.60 7.28
CA LEU A 111 0.36 23.67 5.84
C LEU A 111 1.02 22.40 5.30
N ILE A 112 1.98 21.84 6.04
CA ILE A 112 2.61 20.56 5.69
C ILE A 112 1.56 19.45 5.66
N SER A 113 0.68 19.40 6.66
CA SER A 113 -0.37 18.38 6.76
C SER A 113 -1.38 18.49 5.62
N GLU A 114 -1.82 19.70 5.27
CA GLU A 114 -2.74 19.96 4.16
C GLU A 114 -2.14 19.55 2.81
N THR A 115 -0.86 19.89 2.59
CA THR A 115 -0.17 19.57 1.33
C THR A 115 0.08 18.06 1.18
N GLU A 116 0.46 17.37 2.26
CA GLU A 116 0.60 15.91 2.25
C GLU A 116 -0.74 15.20 2.06
N GLN A 117 -1.81 15.70 2.69
CA GLN A 117 -3.16 15.17 2.47
C GLN A 117 -3.57 15.28 1.00
N ALA A 118 -3.34 16.43 0.37
CA ALA A 118 -3.62 16.64 -1.05
C ALA A 118 -2.82 15.67 -1.94
N ARG A 119 -1.53 15.49 -1.65
CA ARG A 119 -0.65 14.55 -2.38
C ARG A 119 -1.14 13.10 -2.28
N VAL A 120 -1.54 12.67 -1.09
CA VAL A 120 -2.08 11.32 -0.85
C VAL A 120 -3.41 11.16 -1.57
N ALA A 121 -4.32 12.12 -1.47
CA ALA A 121 -5.62 12.08 -2.12
C ALA A 121 -5.49 11.94 -3.65
N MET A 122 -4.64 12.76 -4.27
CA MET A 122 -4.34 12.68 -5.70
C MET A 122 -3.77 11.31 -6.08
N SER A 123 -2.84 10.78 -5.28
CA SER A 123 -2.25 9.47 -5.55
C SER A 123 -3.27 8.33 -5.48
N VAL A 124 -4.19 8.39 -4.51
CA VAL A 124 -5.28 7.42 -4.35
C VAL A 124 -6.26 7.51 -5.53
N GLU A 125 -6.63 8.72 -5.94
CA GLU A 125 -7.50 8.94 -7.10
C GLU A 125 -6.88 8.32 -8.36
N CYS A 126 -5.60 8.59 -8.63
CA CYS A 126 -4.94 8.08 -9.81
C CYS A 126 -4.78 6.55 -9.80
N ALA A 127 -4.44 5.96 -8.65
CA ALA A 127 -4.42 4.50 -8.50
C ALA A 127 -5.81 3.88 -8.72
N THR A 128 -6.86 4.51 -8.19
CA THR A 128 -8.25 4.06 -8.34
C THR A 128 -8.69 4.13 -9.80
N ARG A 129 -8.38 5.23 -10.49
CA ARG A 129 -8.65 5.38 -11.93
C ARG A 129 -7.93 4.34 -12.75
N LEU A 130 -6.64 4.11 -12.48
CA LEU A 130 -5.86 3.08 -13.18
C LEU A 130 -6.47 1.69 -12.96
N ARG A 131 -6.90 1.36 -11.73
CA ARG A 131 -7.56 0.08 -11.42
C ARG A 131 -8.87 -0.11 -12.19
N ALA A 132 -9.60 0.98 -12.44
CA ALA A 132 -10.86 0.96 -13.19
C ALA A 132 -10.64 0.85 -14.71
N VAL A 133 -9.51 1.36 -15.22
CA VAL A 133 -9.14 1.26 -16.65
C VAL A 133 -8.70 -0.16 -17.02
N LEU A 134 -7.98 -0.84 -16.12
CA LEU A 134 -7.45 -2.18 -16.34
C LEU A 134 -8.43 -3.26 -15.88
N ASN A 135 -8.49 -4.37 -16.62
CA ASN A 135 -9.20 -5.55 -16.16
C ASN A 135 -8.41 -6.25 -15.01
N ALA A 136 -8.93 -7.37 -14.50
CA ALA A 136 -8.29 -8.08 -13.38
C ALA A 136 -6.90 -8.62 -13.75
N ASP A 137 -6.79 -9.34 -14.85
CA ASP A 137 -5.54 -9.98 -15.29
C ASP A 137 -4.45 -8.94 -15.62
N GLN A 138 -4.84 -7.84 -16.29
CA GLN A 138 -3.96 -6.71 -16.58
C GLN A 138 -3.45 -6.03 -15.31
N TRP A 139 -4.30 -5.87 -14.31
CA TRP A 139 -3.92 -5.28 -13.04
C TRP A 139 -2.94 -6.18 -12.28
N ASP A 140 -3.21 -7.47 -12.21
CA ASP A 140 -2.36 -8.42 -11.50
C ASP A 140 -0.96 -8.50 -12.15
N LEU A 141 -0.90 -8.55 -13.48
CA LEU A 141 0.35 -8.48 -14.23
C LEU A 141 1.11 -7.16 -14.01
N LEU A 142 0.41 -6.02 -14.00
CA LEU A 142 1.04 -4.73 -13.70
C LEU A 142 1.66 -4.72 -12.29
N VAL A 143 0.95 -5.28 -11.31
CA VAL A 143 1.40 -5.37 -9.93
C VAL A 143 2.62 -6.29 -9.77
N GLU A 144 2.71 -7.35 -10.59
CA GLU A 144 3.86 -8.25 -10.69
C GLU A 144 5.07 -7.55 -11.30
N LEU A 145 4.89 -6.88 -12.45
CA LEU A 145 5.93 -6.09 -13.12
C LEU A 145 6.52 -5.00 -12.21
N ALA A 146 5.70 -4.43 -11.33
CA ALA A 146 6.13 -3.43 -10.36
C ALA A 146 6.82 -4.03 -9.12
N SER A 147 6.67 -5.34 -8.86
CA SER A 147 7.31 -6.02 -7.73
C SER A 147 8.68 -6.61 -8.03
N ASP A 148 9.01 -6.86 -9.29
CA ASP A 148 10.26 -7.53 -9.71
C ASP A 148 11.52 -6.65 -9.66
N LEU A 149 11.42 -5.42 -9.16
CA LEU A 149 12.52 -4.44 -9.09
C LEU A 149 12.98 -4.12 -7.65
N GLN A 150 13.00 -5.11 -6.76
CA GLN A 150 13.68 -5.01 -5.46
C GLN A 150 15.12 -5.50 -5.55
#